data_AF-A0A061HK79-F1
#
_entry.id   AF-A0A061HK79-F1
#
_cell.length_a   1.000
_cell.length_b   1.000
_cell.length_c   1.000
_cell.angle_alpha   90.00
_cell.angle_beta   90.00
_cell.angle_gamma   90.00
#
_symmetry.space_group_name_H-M   'P 1'
#
loop_
_entity.id
_entity.type
_entity.pdbx_description
1 polymer ?
#
loop_
_entity_poly.entity_id
_entity_poly.type
_entity_poly.pdbx_seq_one_letter_code
_entity_poly.pdbx_strand_id
1 'polypeptide(L)'
;MLILREITANQAKFRAPKLTAEAVGQLISSGLFLIFLELAITKSGRHRADFSLSAINDRVKNPLHENCFLKLSRTFCSLESSCKGDPSSIVELHETILEAYDLNVRPPNTFMRLVKDLLDRFLRDADEEIVDVVSTAAASYGLLCGPENGWFHKWQEIAFAKIAPERKGNGRAYILTILKFPVKLYESFCETRDGMKEKFHSAIYSRWHSRDDIDTRVIIMRYLARSFVFFESPTDYIDLIKAGLDDYTITSQGDVGSLLRIESIRTAATIWNEDFIRQDMHSSKQIEDMFDSLMPRILRLASSKLDRLRLEAKKTLLLISRSGKVPRFCVYNQLEPLSTSSKVFFRCLLDTHCSLFPPQNFQHEFNELIADIAVSAETATEEVVCSSRYALVEFCLAKDNVLNDVFDESAVNNESFVFKALIFAINSGVERFTISGIEVLAFLISGGILHQQALLYFTPMSEAVDKVLHQSKIFKKIVAGIKLFGALLDVDRLVDQAIMRSWAINRLTSNLIHRYPKIRALAVDELFFRTSLGRGVDWLHEKKLNDMLAIRQCLLEKHTVG
;
A
#
# COMPACT_ATOMS: atom_id res chain seq x y z
N MET A 1 35.46 17.19 20.19
CA MET A 1 35.87 18.27 19.25
C MET A 1 37.06 17.89 18.37
N LEU A 2 38.22 17.45 18.90
CA LEU A 2 39.38 17.05 18.09
C LEU A 2 39.05 15.96 17.05
N ILE A 3 38.34 14.91 17.49
CA ILE A 3 37.86 13.82 16.62
C ILE A 3 37.02 14.37 15.44
N LEU A 4 36.05 15.26 15.72
CA LEU A 4 35.20 15.84 14.68
C LEU A 4 35.98 16.72 13.69
N ARG A 5 37.00 17.45 14.15
CA ARG A 5 37.88 18.23 13.26
C ARG A 5 38.68 17.32 12.34
N GLU A 6 39.25 16.25 12.88
CA GLU A 6 40.05 15.30 12.12
C GLU A 6 39.22 14.59 11.05
N ILE A 7 38.01 14.14 11.42
CA ILE A 7 37.06 13.53 10.48
C ILE A 7 36.67 14.54 9.41
N THR A 8 36.33 15.77 9.80
CA THR A 8 35.94 16.85 8.86
C THR A 8 37.03 17.14 7.84
N ALA A 9 38.30 17.18 8.28
CA ALA A 9 39.45 17.49 7.44
C ALA A 9 39.87 16.34 6.52
N ASN A 10 39.65 15.08 6.95
CA ASN A 10 40.16 13.90 6.24
C ASN A 10 39.07 12.99 5.67
N GLN A 11 37.81 13.42 5.64
CA GLN A 11 36.69 12.58 5.23
C GLN A 11 36.90 11.88 3.88
N ALA A 12 37.39 12.62 2.89
CA ALA A 12 37.65 12.12 1.53
C ALA A 12 38.75 11.03 1.46
N LYS A 13 39.56 10.88 2.53
CA LYS A 13 40.64 9.90 2.61
C LYS A 13 40.20 8.58 3.26
N PHE A 14 39.01 8.51 3.86
CA PHE A 14 38.54 7.26 4.46
C PHE A 14 38.15 6.26 3.37
N ARG A 15 38.67 5.03 3.49
CA ARG A 15 38.40 3.95 2.54
C ARG A 15 36.93 3.48 2.55
N ALA A 16 36.21 3.74 3.65
CA ALA A 16 34.82 3.31 3.84
C ALA A 16 33.96 4.50 4.34
N PRO A 17 33.58 5.43 3.45
CA PRO A 17 32.88 6.65 3.84
C PRO A 17 31.53 6.39 4.52
N LYS A 18 30.84 5.30 4.17
CA LYS A 18 29.57 4.91 4.82
C LYS A 18 29.74 4.50 6.28
N LEU A 19 30.69 3.58 6.56
CA LEU A 19 31.00 3.17 7.94
C LEU A 19 31.48 4.34 8.78
N THR A 20 32.21 5.27 8.17
CA THR A 20 32.56 6.53 8.84
C THR A 20 31.31 7.37 9.14
N ALA A 21 30.40 7.56 8.18
CA ALA A 21 29.17 8.32 8.41
C ALA A 21 28.28 7.69 9.50
N GLU A 22 28.16 6.36 9.51
CA GLU A 22 27.44 5.61 10.54
C GLU A 22 28.07 5.80 11.92
N ALA A 23 29.36 5.47 12.07
CA ALA A 23 30.05 5.56 13.36
C ALA A 23 30.07 7.00 13.90
N VAL A 24 30.25 7.99 13.02
CA VAL A 24 30.27 9.40 13.40
C VAL A 24 28.86 9.91 13.70
N GLY A 25 27.84 9.44 12.98
CA GLY A 25 26.44 9.73 13.28
C GLY A 25 26.05 9.20 14.67
N GLN A 26 26.43 7.96 15.00
CA GLN A 26 26.24 7.39 16.34
C GLN A 26 26.98 8.19 17.41
N LEU A 27 28.26 8.50 17.17
CA LEU A 27 29.07 9.32 18.09
C LEU A 27 28.44 10.70 18.34
N ILE A 28 27.95 11.36 17.29
CA ILE A 28 27.26 12.65 17.39
C ILE A 28 25.98 12.50 18.20
N SER A 29 25.16 11.50 17.89
CA SER A 29 23.90 11.25 18.59
C SER A 29 24.12 11.02 20.09
N SER A 30 25.03 10.11 20.46
CA SER A 30 25.38 9.86 21.87
C SER A 30 26.01 11.08 22.54
N GLY A 31 26.87 11.82 21.83
CA GLY A 31 27.48 13.04 22.36
C GLY A 31 26.45 14.14 22.64
N LEU A 32 25.48 14.32 21.75
CA LEU A 32 24.37 15.27 21.94
C LEU A 32 23.45 14.85 23.08
N PHE A 33 23.22 13.55 23.27
CA PHE A 33 22.49 13.04 24.44
C PHE A 33 23.14 13.43 25.76
N LEU A 34 24.46 13.25 25.86
CA LEU A 34 25.20 13.63 27.07
C LEU A 34 25.09 15.13 27.35
N ILE A 35 25.11 15.96 26.30
CA ILE A 35 24.88 17.40 26.41
C ILE A 35 23.45 17.69 26.91
N PHE A 36 22.43 17.01 26.37
CA PHE A 36 21.06 17.17 26.86
C PHE A 36 20.93 16.83 28.34
N LEU A 37 21.58 15.75 28.76
CA LEU A 37 21.57 15.34 30.17
C LEU A 37 22.24 16.40 31.05
N GLU A 38 23.38 16.94 30.64
CA GLU A 38 24.07 18.01 31.37
C GLU A 38 23.20 19.27 31.49
N LEU A 39 22.51 19.69 30.42
CA LEU A 39 21.61 20.84 30.43
C LEU A 39 20.42 20.60 31.37
N ALA A 40 19.82 19.43 31.34
CA ALA A 40 18.69 19.08 32.21
C ALA A 40 19.11 18.98 33.70
N ILE A 41 20.28 18.41 33.99
CA ILE A 41 20.86 18.40 35.34
C ILE A 41 21.10 19.83 35.82
N THR A 42 21.63 20.70 34.95
CA THR A 42 21.90 22.09 35.32
C THR A 42 20.62 22.88 35.59
N LYS A 43 19.54 22.64 34.84
CA LYS A 43 18.21 23.21 35.12
C LYS A 43 17.66 22.77 36.48
N SER A 44 17.72 21.47 36.77
CA SER A 44 17.19 20.91 38.03
C SER A 44 18.03 21.29 39.25
N GLY A 45 19.34 21.41 39.07
CA GLY A 45 20.28 21.88 40.07
C GLY A 45 20.36 23.40 40.12
N ARG A 46 19.30 24.08 40.60
CA ARG A 46 19.42 25.46 41.08
C ARG A 46 20.33 25.50 42.32
N HIS A 47 21.64 25.47 42.11
CA HIS A 47 22.70 26.13 42.89
C HIS A 47 24.07 25.73 42.31
N ARG A 48 24.70 26.65 41.58
CA ARG A 48 26.13 26.60 41.25
C ARG A 48 26.95 26.95 42.50
N ALA A 49 27.76 26.00 42.96
CA ALA A 49 29.08 26.28 43.52
C ALA A 49 29.93 25.00 43.37
N ASP A 50 30.98 25.10 42.56
CA ASP A 50 32.14 24.22 42.38
C ASP A 50 31.89 22.69 42.31
N PHE A 51 32.03 22.12 41.10
CA PHE A 51 31.87 20.69 40.85
C PHE A 51 33.19 19.98 40.52
N SER A 52 33.42 18.87 41.23
CA SER A 52 34.37 17.79 40.89
C SER A 52 33.63 16.68 40.14
N LEU A 53 34.27 16.07 39.12
CA LEU A 53 33.73 14.91 38.37
C LEU A 53 33.35 13.72 39.28
N SER A 54 33.95 13.58 40.45
CA SER A 54 33.60 12.53 41.42
C SER A 54 32.20 12.67 42.01
N ALA A 55 31.64 13.88 42.06
CA ALA A 55 30.31 14.16 42.64
C ALA A 55 29.15 13.80 41.70
N ILE A 56 29.41 13.58 40.40
CA ILE A 56 28.38 13.15 39.43
C ILE A 56 27.87 11.75 39.82
N ASN A 57 28.74 10.86 40.24
CA ASN A 57 28.39 9.46 40.55
C ASN A 57 27.52 9.33 41.82
N ASP A 58 27.71 10.23 42.79
CA ASP A 58 26.93 10.24 44.04
C ASP A 58 25.57 10.95 43.88
N ARG A 59 25.45 11.94 42.97
CA ARG A 59 24.17 12.62 42.70
C ARG A 59 23.26 11.87 41.73
N VAL A 60 23.81 11.08 40.81
CA VAL A 60 23.02 10.17 39.96
C VAL A 60 22.24 9.15 40.82
N LYS A 61 22.71 8.84 42.03
CA LYS A 61 22.02 7.96 42.99
C LYS A 61 20.89 8.63 43.80
N ASN A 62 20.64 9.93 43.60
CA ASN A 62 19.59 10.65 44.31
C ASN A 62 18.22 10.38 43.61
N PRO A 63 17.16 9.92 44.30
CA PRO A 63 15.93 9.43 43.66
C PRO A 63 15.24 10.43 42.71
N LEU A 64 15.39 11.74 42.97
CA LEU A 64 14.86 12.81 42.11
C LEU A 64 15.57 12.87 40.75
N HIS A 65 16.88 12.61 40.72
CA HIS A 65 17.66 12.58 39.48
C HIS A 65 17.47 11.26 38.72
N GLU A 66 17.20 10.16 39.41
CA GLU A 66 16.93 8.86 38.80
C GLU A 66 15.67 8.90 37.92
N ASN A 67 14.58 9.52 38.40
CA ASN A 67 13.36 9.71 37.61
C ASN A 67 13.55 10.65 36.40
N CYS A 68 14.33 11.72 36.57
CA CYS A 68 14.64 12.65 35.47
C CYS A 68 15.52 11.97 34.41
N PHE A 69 16.55 11.23 34.83
CA PHE A 69 17.42 10.45 33.95
C PHE A 69 16.62 9.38 33.19
N LEU A 70 15.76 8.63 33.87
CA LEU A 70 14.89 7.65 33.23
C LEU A 70 13.93 8.30 32.22
N LYS A 71 13.34 9.45 32.55
CA LYS A 71 12.48 10.20 31.63
C LYS A 71 13.27 10.68 30.41
N LEU A 72 14.42 11.32 30.59
CA LEU A 72 15.28 11.80 29.51
C LEU A 72 15.83 10.67 28.63
N SER A 73 16.26 9.57 29.24
CA SER A 73 16.71 8.38 28.54
C SER A 73 15.57 7.79 27.70
N ARG A 74 14.35 7.69 28.24
CA ARG A 74 13.18 7.26 27.45
C ARG A 74 12.86 8.22 26.32
N THR A 75 12.88 9.53 26.57
CA THR A 75 12.65 10.56 25.55
C THR A 75 13.68 10.48 24.42
N PHE A 76 14.97 10.32 24.76
CA PHE A 76 16.03 10.21 23.77
C PHE A 76 15.96 8.88 23.01
N CYS A 77 15.75 7.77 23.71
CA CYS A 77 15.49 6.48 23.09
C CYS A 77 14.29 6.56 22.15
N SER A 78 13.28 7.40 22.42
CA SER A 78 12.15 7.59 21.52
C SER A 78 12.55 8.24 20.19
N LEU A 79 13.52 9.15 20.20
CA LEU A 79 14.08 9.75 18.98
C LEU A 79 14.89 8.71 18.16
N GLU A 80 15.56 7.79 18.83
CA GLU A 80 16.31 6.67 18.22
C GLU A 80 15.37 5.55 17.72
N SER A 81 14.37 5.16 18.51
CA SER A 81 13.55 3.96 18.32
C SER A 81 12.25 4.23 17.55
N SER A 82 12.35 4.82 16.36
CA SER A 82 11.20 5.07 15.45
C SER A 82 10.08 5.93 16.04
N CYS A 83 10.41 6.94 16.85
CA CYS A 83 9.46 7.93 17.37
C CYS A 83 8.28 7.35 18.19
N LYS A 84 8.50 6.21 18.87
CA LYS A 84 7.47 5.50 19.65
C LYS A 84 7.13 6.13 21.02
N GLY A 85 7.79 7.22 21.39
CA GLY A 85 7.58 7.89 22.67
C GLY A 85 6.43 8.88 22.67
N ASP A 86 6.13 9.42 23.85
CA ASP A 86 5.22 10.56 24.00
C ASP A 86 5.83 11.81 23.34
N PRO A 87 5.19 12.39 22.32
CA PRO A 87 5.68 13.59 21.66
C PRO A 87 5.83 14.79 22.62
N SER A 88 4.96 14.88 23.63
CA SER A 88 4.99 15.96 24.64
C SER A 88 6.30 15.98 25.41
N SER A 89 6.85 14.80 25.70
CA SER A 89 8.14 14.65 26.37
C SER A 89 9.32 15.22 25.56
N ILE A 90 9.24 15.22 24.22
CA ILE A 90 10.24 15.84 23.34
C ILE A 90 10.09 17.37 23.36
N VAL A 91 8.86 17.88 23.40
CA VAL A 91 8.59 19.32 23.54
C VAL A 91 9.12 19.85 24.87
N GLU A 92 8.82 19.16 25.98
CA GLU A 92 9.32 19.51 27.32
C GLU A 92 10.85 19.47 27.40
N LEU A 93 11.48 18.52 26.70
CA LEU A 93 12.93 18.47 26.58
C LEU A 93 13.47 19.71 25.87
N HIS A 94 12.83 20.13 24.76
CA HIS A 94 13.22 21.35 24.06
C HIS A 94 13.05 22.61 24.92
N GLU A 95 11.92 22.76 25.62
CA GLU A 95 11.70 23.86 26.56
C GLU A 95 12.76 23.89 27.67
N THR A 96 13.14 22.72 28.19
CA THR A 96 14.24 22.57 29.16
C THR A 96 15.60 23.03 28.62
N ILE A 97 15.88 22.78 27.34
CA ILE A 97 17.10 23.25 26.68
C ILE A 97 17.09 24.77 26.58
N LEU A 98 15.97 25.36 26.18
CA LEU A 98 15.82 26.82 26.06
C LEU A 98 16.04 27.51 27.41
N GLU A 99 15.46 26.99 28.49
CA GLU A 99 15.69 27.53 29.84
C GLU A 99 17.17 27.43 30.27
N ALA A 100 17.85 26.32 29.96
CA ALA A 100 19.28 26.19 30.25
C ALA A 100 20.12 27.21 29.44
N TYR A 101 19.68 27.54 28.23
CA TYR A 101 20.32 28.53 27.38
C TYR A 101 20.17 29.96 27.90
N ASP A 102 19.05 30.27 28.56
CA ASP A 102 18.84 31.53 29.28
C ASP A 102 19.77 31.66 30.50
N LEU A 103 20.16 30.53 31.09
CA LEU A 103 21.18 30.46 32.15
C LEU A 103 22.63 30.53 31.63
N ASN A 104 22.83 30.89 30.35
CA ASN A 104 24.13 30.91 29.66
C ASN A 104 24.86 29.56 29.65
N VAL A 105 24.13 28.44 29.72
CA VAL A 105 24.72 27.10 29.59
C VAL A 105 24.53 26.63 28.16
N ARG A 106 25.51 26.88 27.29
CA ARG A 106 25.43 26.54 25.86
C ARG A 106 26.64 25.72 25.42
N PRO A 107 26.46 24.75 24.51
CA PRO A 107 27.59 24.09 23.85
C PRO A 107 28.45 25.13 23.10
N PRO A 108 29.77 24.92 22.98
CA PRO A 108 30.62 25.84 22.23
C PRO A 108 30.17 26.00 20.77
N ASN A 109 30.04 27.24 20.29
CA ASN A 109 29.63 27.54 18.91
C ASN A 109 30.51 26.85 17.85
N THR A 110 31.80 26.68 18.16
CA THR A 110 32.75 25.97 17.29
C THR A 110 32.41 24.48 17.17
N PHE A 111 31.95 23.86 18.25
CA PHE A 111 31.48 22.47 18.23
C PHE A 111 30.19 22.34 17.42
N MET A 112 29.21 23.20 17.67
CA MET A 112 27.93 23.16 16.95
C MET A 112 28.10 23.35 15.44
N ARG A 113 28.97 24.28 15.02
CA ARG A 113 29.31 24.48 13.60
C ARG A 113 29.91 23.23 12.96
N LEU A 114 30.88 22.59 13.63
CA LEU A 114 31.52 21.37 13.12
C LEU A 114 30.52 20.21 12.97
N VAL A 115 29.63 20.04 13.95
CA VAL A 115 28.58 19.02 13.90
C VAL A 115 27.63 19.32 12.73
N LYS A 116 27.19 20.57 12.57
CA LYS A 116 26.34 20.98 11.46
C LYS A 116 26.97 20.70 10.10
N ASP A 117 28.24 21.07 9.92
CA ASP A 117 28.94 20.90 8.63
C ASP A 117 29.14 19.42 8.27
N LEU A 118 29.31 18.55 9.28
CA LEU A 118 29.32 17.10 9.07
C LEU A 118 27.93 16.57 8.71
N LEU A 119 26.90 16.95 9.46
CA LEU A 119 25.53 16.51 9.19
C LEU A 119 25.01 17.00 7.83
N ASP A 120 25.30 18.25 7.43
CA ASP A 120 24.95 18.78 6.11
C ASP A 120 25.53 17.94 4.95
N ARG A 121 26.68 17.28 5.18
CA ARG A 121 27.30 16.35 4.22
C ARG A 121 26.67 14.96 4.31
N PHE A 122 26.57 14.40 5.52
CA PHE A 122 25.99 13.07 5.70
C PHE A 122 24.53 12.99 5.24
N LEU A 123 23.70 14.00 5.54
CA LEU A 123 22.30 14.03 5.11
C LEU A 123 22.16 14.05 3.58
N ARG A 124 23.11 14.67 2.88
CA ARG A 124 23.13 14.74 1.42
C ARG A 124 23.46 13.38 0.78
N ASP A 125 24.39 12.66 1.38
CA ASP A 125 24.96 11.43 0.81
C ASP A 125 24.41 10.14 1.46
N ALA A 126 23.45 10.27 2.39
CA ALA A 126 22.86 9.15 3.11
C ALA A 126 21.97 8.28 2.22
N ASP A 127 22.29 6.98 2.21
CA ASP A 127 21.50 5.92 1.58
C ASP A 127 20.69 5.12 2.62
N GLU A 128 20.07 4.02 2.19
CA GLU A 128 19.21 3.21 3.08
C GLU A 128 19.94 2.59 4.29
N GLU A 129 21.26 2.39 4.22
CA GLU A 129 22.03 1.77 5.30
C GLU A 129 22.26 2.74 6.45
N ILE A 130 22.51 4.02 6.14
CA ILE A 130 22.91 5.02 7.15
C ILE A 130 21.87 6.11 7.42
N VAL A 131 20.76 6.14 6.67
CA VAL A 131 19.72 7.18 6.79
C VAL A 131 19.16 7.32 8.21
N ASP A 132 18.95 6.21 8.91
CA ASP A 132 18.35 6.20 10.25
C ASP A 132 19.27 6.84 11.29
N VAL A 133 20.55 6.45 11.28
CA VAL A 133 21.58 6.97 12.17
C VAL A 133 21.82 8.46 11.91
N VAL A 134 22.00 8.84 10.64
CA VAL A 134 22.31 10.23 10.27
C VAL A 134 21.12 11.15 10.57
N SER A 135 19.89 10.73 10.25
CA SER A 135 18.70 11.54 10.53
C SER A 135 18.43 11.70 12.02
N THR A 136 18.73 10.67 12.84
CA THR A 136 18.60 10.74 14.30
C THR A 136 19.62 11.70 14.91
N ALA A 137 20.88 11.64 14.45
CA ALA A 137 21.90 12.59 14.84
C ALA A 137 21.53 14.03 14.43
N ALA A 138 20.95 14.20 13.24
CA ALA A 138 20.49 15.49 12.74
C ALA A 138 19.28 16.04 13.52
N ALA A 139 18.31 15.21 13.85
CA ALA A 139 17.17 15.61 14.68
C ALA A 139 17.61 15.99 16.09
N SER A 140 18.55 15.22 16.68
CA SER A 140 19.18 15.55 17.97
C SER A 140 19.90 16.89 17.91
N TYR A 141 20.67 17.13 16.85
CA TYR A 141 21.33 18.42 16.65
C TYR A 141 20.31 19.56 16.56
N GLY A 142 19.22 19.34 15.82
CA GLY A 142 18.15 20.33 15.65
C GLY A 142 17.45 20.70 16.96
N LEU A 143 17.12 19.71 17.80
CA LEU A 143 16.55 19.93 19.13
C LEU A 143 17.46 20.78 20.03
N LEU A 144 18.78 20.57 19.94
CA LEU A 144 19.76 21.33 20.71
C LEU A 144 19.93 22.75 20.17
N CYS A 145 19.88 22.95 18.86
CA CYS A 145 20.13 24.26 18.26
C CYS A 145 18.94 25.23 18.26
N GLY A 146 17.71 24.72 18.24
CA GLY A 146 16.54 25.54 17.92
C GLY A 146 16.60 26.12 16.49
N PRO A 147 15.55 26.83 16.01
CA PRO A 147 15.43 27.23 14.60
C PRO A 147 16.31 28.43 14.23
N GLU A 148 16.86 29.16 15.21
CA GLU A 148 17.50 30.48 15.05
C GLU A 148 18.68 30.51 14.05
N ASN A 149 19.34 29.37 13.82
CA ASN A 149 20.51 29.27 12.94
C ASN A 149 20.16 28.95 11.47
N GLY A 150 18.88 28.98 11.10
CA GLY A 150 18.40 28.78 9.71
C GLY A 150 18.60 27.37 9.15
N TRP A 151 19.13 26.43 9.94
CA TRP A 151 19.33 25.03 9.50
C TRP A 151 17.99 24.36 9.20
N PHE A 152 16.96 24.65 10.01
CA PHE A 152 15.66 24.00 9.89
C PHE A 152 14.99 24.35 8.58
N HIS A 153 14.87 25.65 8.25
CA HIS A 153 14.35 26.08 6.94
C HIS A 153 15.13 25.50 5.77
N LYS A 154 16.47 25.48 5.85
CA LYS A 154 17.30 24.87 4.79
C LYS A 154 17.00 23.38 4.62
N TRP A 155 16.92 22.62 5.72
CA TRP A 155 16.67 21.17 5.66
C TRP A 155 15.23 20.84 5.29
N GLN A 156 14.27 21.63 5.76
CA GLN A 156 12.86 21.57 5.40
C GLN A 156 12.68 21.85 3.91
N GLU A 157 13.31 22.91 3.39
CA GLU A 157 13.33 23.23 1.97
C GLU A 157 13.90 22.05 1.17
N ILE A 158 15.01 21.45 1.58
CA ILE A 158 15.56 20.28 0.86
C ILE A 158 14.62 19.06 0.96
N ALA A 159 13.99 18.83 2.12
CA ALA A 159 13.06 17.72 2.34
C ALA A 159 11.79 17.83 1.48
N PHE A 160 11.25 19.05 1.36
CA PHE A 160 9.93 19.31 0.78
C PHE A 160 9.94 20.19 -0.47
N ALA A 161 11.11 20.58 -1.00
CA ALA A 161 11.23 21.36 -2.22
C ALA A 161 10.54 20.65 -3.39
N LYS A 162 9.84 21.43 -4.21
CA LYS A 162 9.20 20.94 -5.44
C LYS A 162 10.20 20.57 -6.54
N ILE A 163 11.42 21.12 -6.48
CA ILE A 163 12.50 20.85 -7.45
C ILE A 163 13.52 19.98 -6.74
N ALA A 164 13.57 18.70 -7.09
CA ALA A 164 14.64 17.83 -6.60
C ALA A 164 15.99 18.40 -7.08
N PRO A 165 16.99 18.55 -6.19
CA PRO A 165 18.34 18.82 -6.65
C PRO A 165 18.74 17.73 -7.64
N GLU A 166 19.47 18.07 -8.70
CA GLU A 166 19.76 17.27 -9.91
C GLU A 166 20.32 15.85 -9.68
N ARG A 167 20.59 15.47 -8.43
CA ARG A 167 21.04 14.14 -8.01
C ARG A 167 19.88 13.35 -7.38
N LYS A 168 19.46 12.28 -8.06
CA LYS A 168 18.51 11.28 -7.55
C LYS A 168 18.96 10.78 -6.17
N GLY A 169 18.11 10.90 -5.15
CA GLY A 169 18.31 10.32 -3.81
C GLY A 169 18.51 11.30 -2.65
N ASN A 170 18.78 12.58 -2.91
CA ASN A 170 19.30 13.52 -1.90
C ASN A 170 18.29 14.05 -0.86
N GLY A 171 17.01 13.63 -0.90
CA GLY A 171 15.98 14.11 0.04
C GLY A 171 15.69 13.16 1.21
N ARG A 172 16.12 11.89 1.14
CA ARG A 172 15.70 10.81 2.06
C ARG A 172 15.96 11.14 3.52
N ALA A 173 17.22 11.44 3.84
CA ALA A 173 17.63 11.70 5.21
C ALA A 173 17.07 13.00 5.74
N TYR A 174 16.89 14.02 4.88
CA TYR A 174 16.21 15.25 5.24
C TYR A 174 14.74 14.99 5.60
N ILE A 175 13.99 14.26 4.77
CA ILE A 175 12.60 13.88 5.05
C ILE A 175 12.50 13.16 6.40
N LEU A 176 13.32 12.13 6.65
CA LEU A 176 13.30 11.40 7.92
C LEU A 176 13.69 12.29 9.11
N THR A 177 14.67 13.18 8.94
CA THR A 177 15.08 14.13 9.98
C THR A 177 13.92 15.03 10.38
N ILE A 178 13.21 15.60 9.40
CA ILE A 178 12.09 16.50 9.66
C ILE A 178 10.92 15.75 10.29
N LEU A 179 10.63 14.52 9.84
CA LEU A 179 9.59 13.65 10.40
C LEU A 179 9.87 13.16 11.84
N LYS A 180 11.11 13.32 12.35
CA LYS A 180 11.45 13.01 13.75
C LYS A 180 11.08 14.13 14.74
N PHE A 181 10.52 15.24 14.28
CA PHE A 181 10.02 16.29 15.17
C PHE A 181 8.51 16.13 15.41
N PRO A 182 8.03 16.27 16.66
CA PRO A 182 6.61 16.47 16.98
C PRO A 182 6.01 17.66 16.21
N VAL A 183 4.71 17.60 15.90
CA VAL A 183 3.99 18.65 15.15
C VAL A 183 4.12 20.01 15.84
N LYS A 184 3.94 20.06 17.16
CA LYS A 184 4.06 21.32 17.93
C LYS A 184 5.45 21.97 17.75
N LEU A 185 6.52 21.18 17.75
CA LEU A 185 7.88 21.69 17.54
C LEU A 185 8.10 22.12 16.10
N TYR A 186 7.69 21.30 15.14
CA TYR A 186 7.76 21.66 13.72
C TYR A 186 7.09 23.00 13.44
N GLU A 187 5.85 23.20 13.93
CA GLU A 187 5.10 24.42 13.72
C GLU A 187 5.74 25.64 14.41
N SER A 188 6.36 25.44 15.58
CA SER A 188 7.13 26.50 16.25
C SER A 188 8.40 26.88 15.47
N PHE A 189 9.03 25.93 14.79
CA PHE A 189 10.25 26.16 14.01
C PHE A 189 9.96 26.72 12.61
N CYS A 190 8.75 26.50 12.10
CA CYS A 190 8.28 26.98 10.80
C CYS A 190 7.73 28.41 10.83
N GLU A 191 7.68 29.09 11.97
CA GLU A 191 7.16 30.47 12.04
C GLU A 191 7.96 31.40 11.12
N THR A 192 7.35 31.78 10.01
CA THR A 192 7.96 32.71 9.04
C THR A 192 7.96 34.13 9.58
N ARG A 193 8.88 34.98 9.08
CA ARG A 193 8.89 36.42 9.40
C ARG A 193 7.58 37.14 9.04
N ASP A 194 6.78 36.57 8.14
CA ASP A 194 5.48 37.08 7.70
C ASP A 194 4.29 36.50 8.51
N GLY A 195 4.54 35.70 9.55
CA GLY A 195 3.53 35.15 10.45
C GLY A 195 2.69 34.00 9.87
N MET A 196 2.92 33.59 8.62
CA MET A 196 2.25 32.45 8.01
C MET A 196 2.92 31.14 8.48
N LYS A 197 2.15 30.29 9.15
CA LYS A 197 2.58 28.94 9.56
C LYS A 197 2.19 27.93 8.49
N GLU A 198 3.17 27.34 7.82
CA GLU A 198 2.91 26.15 7.01
C GLU A 198 2.59 24.97 7.94
N LYS A 199 1.40 24.40 7.82
CA LYS A 199 1.04 23.18 8.56
C LYS A 199 1.91 22.02 8.08
N PHE A 200 2.38 21.18 9.00
CA PHE A 200 3.26 20.05 8.68
C PHE A 200 2.63 19.11 7.65
N HIS A 201 1.35 18.78 7.85
CA HIS A 201 0.54 18.01 6.92
C HIS A 201 0.59 18.55 5.48
N SER A 202 0.42 19.87 5.31
CA SER A 202 0.46 20.52 4.00
C SER A 202 1.80 20.37 3.29
N ALA A 203 2.91 20.42 4.04
CA ALA A 203 4.26 20.24 3.48
C ALA A 203 4.46 18.81 2.95
N ILE A 204 4.03 17.81 3.71
CA ILE A 204 4.07 16.39 3.32
C ILE A 204 3.19 16.16 2.08
N TYR A 205 1.97 16.69 2.07
CA TYR A 205 1.05 16.59 0.93
C TYR A 205 1.61 17.26 -0.31
N SER A 206 2.15 18.47 -0.18
CA SER A 206 2.80 19.20 -1.28
C SER A 206 3.93 18.36 -1.90
N ARG A 207 4.76 17.73 -1.06
CA ARG A 207 5.84 16.86 -1.53
C ARG A 207 5.32 15.56 -2.16
N TRP A 208 4.31 14.92 -1.58
CA TRP A 208 3.69 13.71 -2.14
C TRP A 208 3.18 13.91 -3.58
N HIS A 209 2.57 15.08 -3.83
CA HIS A 209 2.04 15.46 -5.14
C HIS A 209 3.10 16.10 -6.06
N SER A 210 4.34 16.27 -5.60
CA SER A 210 5.41 16.88 -6.40
C SER A 210 6.02 15.89 -7.40
N ARG A 211 5.58 15.95 -8.67
CA ARG A 211 6.02 15.14 -9.82
C ARG A 211 5.96 13.60 -9.60
N ASP A 212 6.09 12.85 -10.69
CA ASP A 212 5.96 11.38 -10.75
C ASP A 212 7.18 10.64 -10.19
N ASP A 213 7.61 10.98 -8.98
CA ASP A 213 8.71 10.29 -8.29
C ASP A 213 8.15 9.28 -7.28
N ILE A 214 7.91 8.06 -7.78
CA ILE A 214 7.45 6.93 -6.96
C ILE A 214 8.39 6.67 -5.79
N ASP A 215 9.70 6.86 -5.96
CA ASP A 215 10.68 6.64 -4.90
C ASP A 215 10.42 7.61 -3.74
N THR A 216 10.19 8.89 -4.03
CA THR A 216 9.83 9.89 -2.99
C THR A 216 8.56 9.47 -2.24
N ARG A 217 7.51 9.00 -2.93
CA ARG A 217 6.28 8.55 -2.26
C ARG A 217 6.53 7.33 -1.36
N VAL A 218 7.33 6.37 -1.84
CA VAL A 218 7.78 5.19 -1.05
C VAL A 218 8.51 5.64 0.21
N ILE A 219 9.44 6.58 0.08
CA ILE A 219 10.23 7.14 1.19
C ILE A 219 9.33 7.85 2.21
N ILE A 220 8.43 8.72 1.75
CA ILE A 220 7.47 9.41 2.62
C ILE A 220 6.63 8.39 3.38
N MET A 221 6.05 7.40 2.68
CA MET A 221 5.21 6.39 3.30
C MET A 221 5.97 5.57 4.35
N ARG A 222 7.18 5.10 4.01
CA ARG A 222 8.06 4.34 4.91
C ARG A 222 8.40 5.09 6.18
N TYR A 223 8.69 6.39 6.07
CA TYR A 223 9.10 7.20 7.22
C TYR A 223 7.93 7.77 8.01
N LEU A 224 6.78 7.97 7.36
CA LEU A 224 5.54 8.34 8.04
C LEU A 224 5.14 7.28 9.07
N ALA A 225 5.28 5.99 8.75
CA ALA A 225 5.05 4.89 9.70
C ALA A 225 5.90 4.94 10.98
N ARG A 226 6.94 5.79 11.00
CA ARG A 226 7.95 5.89 12.06
C ARG A 226 8.09 7.33 12.59
N SER A 227 7.13 8.20 12.28
CA SER A 227 7.19 9.63 12.60
C SER A 227 6.23 9.99 13.74
N PHE A 228 6.62 10.94 14.61
CA PHE A 228 5.70 11.45 15.65
C PHE A 228 4.41 12.00 15.05
N VAL A 229 4.53 12.66 13.90
CA VAL A 229 3.42 13.27 13.16
C VAL A 229 2.30 12.28 12.86
N PHE A 230 2.65 11.03 12.53
CA PHE A 230 1.65 10.01 12.25
C PHE A 230 0.97 9.49 13.53
N PHE A 231 1.71 9.41 14.65
CA PHE A 231 1.13 9.02 15.95
C PHE A 231 0.20 10.11 16.52
N GLU A 232 0.57 11.39 16.36
CA GLU A 232 -0.22 12.53 16.83
C GLU A 232 -1.52 12.70 16.04
N SER A 233 -1.45 12.62 14.70
CA SER A 233 -2.58 12.92 13.81
C SER A 233 -2.70 11.90 12.65
N PRO A 234 -2.98 10.62 12.91
CA PRO A 234 -3.05 9.57 11.89
C PRO A 234 -4.13 9.84 10.83
N THR A 235 -5.26 10.42 11.26
CA THR A 235 -6.42 10.71 10.41
C THR A 235 -6.06 11.66 9.27
N ASP A 236 -5.12 12.57 9.51
CA ASP A 236 -4.67 13.55 8.52
C ASP A 236 -3.94 12.88 7.34
N TYR A 237 -3.45 11.65 7.51
CA TYR A 237 -2.66 10.94 6.49
C TYR A 237 -3.35 9.73 5.88
N ILE A 238 -4.61 9.45 6.26
CA ILE A 238 -5.36 8.30 5.75
C ILE A 238 -5.49 8.35 4.23
N ASP A 239 -5.71 9.52 3.65
CA ASP A 239 -5.82 9.66 2.20
C ASP A 239 -4.49 9.38 1.47
N LEU A 240 -3.34 9.70 2.07
CA LEU A 240 -2.04 9.30 1.52
C LEU A 240 -1.86 7.78 1.56
N ILE A 241 -2.27 7.14 2.66
CA ILE A 241 -2.20 5.69 2.80
C ILE A 241 -3.10 5.04 1.75
N LYS A 242 -4.34 5.50 1.58
CA LYS A 242 -5.26 5.01 0.54
C LYS A 242 -4.66 5.18 -0.86
N ALA A 243 -4.14 6.36 -1.18
CA ALA A 243 -3.50 6.63 -2.46
C ALA A 243 -2.32 5.68 -2.72
N GLY A 244 -1.52 5.38 -1.70
CA GLY A 244 -0.41 4.44 -1.83
C GLY A 244 -0.83 2.97 -1.93
N LEU A 245 -1.89 2.55 -1.21
CA LEU A 245 -2.51 1.22 -1.34
C LEU A 245 -3.12 1.01 -2.75
N ASP A 246 -3.54 2.09 -3.40
CA ASP A 246 -4.14 2.09 -4.73
C ASP A 246 -3.14 2.43 -5.85
N ASP A 247 -1.82 2.50 -5.58
CA ASP A 247 -0.80 2.83 -6.59
C ASP A 247 -0.41 1.60 -7.43
N TYR A 248 -0.87 1.58 -8.68
CA TYR A 248 -0.55 0.54 -9.67
C TYR A 248 0.35 1.07 -10.80
N THR A 249 1.26 1.98 -10.48
CA THR A 249 2.18 2.55 -11.47
C THR A 249 3.07 1.45 -12.06
N ILE A 250 3.00 1.28 -13.38
CA ILE A 250 3.84 0.36 -14.15
C ILE A 250 4.76 1.19 -15.04
N THR A 251 6.06 0.92 -14.98
CA THR A 251 7.09 1.53 -15.84
C THR A 251 7.76 0.45 -16.69
N SER A 252 8.79 0.82 -17.46
CA SER A 252 9.64 -0.14 -18.18
C SER A 252 10.34 -1.15 -17.27
N GLN A 253 10.47 -0.84 -15.98
CA GLN A 253 11.02 -1.74 -14.96
C GLN A 253 9.97 -2.70 -14.37
N GLY A 254 8.72 -2.61 -14.81
CA GLY A 254 7.59 -3.37 -14.28
C GLY A 254 6.76 -2.59 -13.28
N ASP A 255 6.13 -3.31 -12.35
CA ASP A 255 5.21 -2.77 -11.35
C ASP A 255 5.96 -2.08 -10.20
N VAL A 256 6.43 -0.85 -10.46
CA VAL A 256 7.14 -0.03 -9.46
C VAL A 256 6.21 0.43 -8.33
N GLY A 257 4.91 0.58 -8.61
CA GLY A 257 3.88 0.90 -7.60
C GLY A 257 3.73 -0.18 -6.52
N SER A 258 4.15 -1.42 -6.80
CA SER A 258 4.17 -2.49 -5.78
C SER A 258 5.01 -2.15 -4.55
N LEU A 259 6.09 -1.37 -4.70
CA LEU A 259 6.91 -0.91 -3.57
C LEU A 259 6.11 0.04 -2.68
N LEU A 260 5.39 0.99 -3.29
CA LEU A 260 4.56 1.94 -2.55
C LEU A 260 3.43 1.22 -1.82
N ARG A 261 2.76 0.28 -2.49
CA ARG A 261 1.72 -0.56 -1.86
C ARG A 261 2.24 -1.34 -0.66
N ILE A 262 3.45 -1.94 -0.74
CA ILE A 262 4.07 -2.64 0.41
C ILE A 262 4.30 -1.67 1.58
N GLU A 263 4.89 -0.49 1.32
CA GLU A 263 5.11 0.48 2.39
C GLU A 263 3.78 1.00 2.94
N SER A 264 2.76 1.24 2.12
CA SER A 264 1.44 1.66 2.59
C SER A 264 0.73 0.59 3.42
N ILE A 265 0.88 -0.69 3.10
CA ILE A 265 0.37 -1.79 3.96
C ILE A 265 1.05 -1.74 5.33
N ARG A 266 2.37 -1.49 5.38
CA ARG A 266 3.13 -1.37 6.63
C ARG A 266 2.73 -0.15 7.42
N THR A 267 2.59 1.00 6.77
CA THR A 267 2.13 2.24 7.41
C THR A 267 0.73 2.06 7.98
N ALA A 268 -0.19 1.47 7.22
CA ALA A 268 -1.51 1.11 7.73
C ALA A 268 -1.38 0.22 8.99
N ALA A 269 -0.56 -0.84 8.92
CA ALA A 269 -0.35 -1.76 10.04
C ALA A 269 0.05 -1.04 11.35
N THR A 270 0.82 0.05 11.26
CA THR A 270 1.26 0.78 12.47
C THR A 270 0.13 1.36 13.31
N ILE A 271 -1.03 1.65 12.72
CA ILE A 271 -2.24 2.13 13.43
C ILE A 271 -2.71 1.10 14.48
N TRP A 272 -2.48 -0.20 14.21
CA TRP A 272 -2.95 -1.30 15.07
C TRP A 272 -1.84 -1.93 15.93
N ASN A 273 -0.66 -1.33 15.98
CA ASN A 273 0.40 -1.76 16.88
C ASN A 273 0.11 -1.35 18.33
N GLU A 274 0.56 -2.16 19.29
CA GLU A 274 0.37 -1.87 20.73
C GLU A 274 0.92 -0.51 21.15
N ASP A 275 2.07 -0.10 20.60
CA ASP A 275 2.70 1.18 20.92
C ASP A 275 1.83 2.38 20.50
N PHE A 276 1.16 2.27 19.35
CA PHE A 276 0.20 3.26 18.85
C PHE A 276 -1.05 3.28 19.74
N ILE A 277 -1.49 2.10 20.16
CA ILE A 277 -2.69 1.88 20.96
C ILE A 277 -2.56 2.45 22.39
N ARG A 278 -1.39 2.34 23.02
CA ARG A 278 -1.19 2.76 24.43
C ARG A 278 -1.28 4.27 24.64
N GLN A 279 -1.28 5.07 23.58
CA GLN A 279 -1.26 6.51 23.72
C GLN A 279 -2.65 7.10 24.04
N ASP A 280 -3.75 6.32 23.97
CA ASP A 280 -5.14 6.76 24.23
C ASP A 280 -5.55 8.09 23.53
N MET A 281 -4.78 8.52 22.53
CA MET A 281 -4.96 9.80 21.83
C MET A 281 -6.16 9.79 20.89
N HIS A 282 -6.68 8.61 20.55
CA HIS A 282 -7.67 8.42 19.48
C HIS A 282 -8.94 7.79 20.03
N SER A 283 -10.08 8.39 19.68
CA SER A 283 -11.40 7.85 20.02
C SER A 283 -11.64 6.51 19.31
N SER A 284 -12.44 5.63 19.93
CA SER A 284 -12.84 4.36 19.29
C SER A 284 -13.47 4.58 17.91
N LYS A 285 -14.24 5.66 17.75
CA LYS A 285 -14.84 6.04 16.47
C LYS A 285 -13.79 6.34 15.40
N GLN A 286 -12.73 7.10 15.72
CA GLN A 286 -11.65 7.37 14.75
C GLN A 286 -10.96 6.08 14.31
N ILE A 287 -10.74 5.14 15.23
CA ILE A 287 -10.14 3.84 14.91
C ILE A 287 -11.05 3.04 13.97
N GLU A 288 -12.37 3.04 14.22
CA GLU A 288 -13.35 2.40 13.33
C GLU A 288 -13.42 3.07 11.96
N ASP A 289 -13.43 4.41 11.88
CA ASP A 289 -13.45 5.15 10.62
C ASP A 289 -12.18 4.85 9.79
N MET A 290 -11.00 4.80 10.42
CA MET A 290 -9.75 4.39 9.77
C MET A 290 -9.80 2.94 9.29
N PHE A 291 -10.37 2.03 10.10
CA PHE A 291 -10.54 0.63 9.73
C PHE A 291 -11.44 0.49 8.50
N ASP A 292 -12.62 1.11 8.49
CA ASP A 292 -13.55 1.02 7.35
C ASP A 292 -12.95 1.61 6.07
N SER A 293 -12.12 2.64 6.20
CA SER A 293 -11.46 3.30 5.07
C SER A 293 -10.32 2.46 4.45
N LEU A 294 -9.56 1.74 5.28
CA LEU A 294 -8.34 1.02 4.88
C LEU A 294 -8.56 -0.49 4.64
N MET A 295 -9.46 -1.13 5.39
CA MET A 295 -9.62 -2.59 5.38
C MET A 295 -9.99 -3.15 4.00
N PRO A 296 -10.94 -2.58 3.23
CA PRO A 296 -11.26 -3.08 1.89
C PRO A 296 -10.03 -3.14 0.97
N ARG A 297 -9.15 -2.13 1.04
CA ARG A 297 -7.90 -2.06 0.29
C ARG A 297 -6.89 -3.11 0.74
N ILE A 298 -6.78 -3.35 2.05
CA ILE A 298 -5.89 -4.37 2.60
C ILE A 298 -6.36 -5.78 2.17
N LEU A 299 -7.67 -6.07 2.23
CA LEU A 299 -8.23 -7.35 1.75
C LEU A 299 -7.96 -7.55 0.26
N ARG A 300 -8.14 -6.48 -0.53
CA ARG A 300 -7.81 -6.48 -1.96
C ARG A 300 -6.34 -6.79 -2.23
N LEU A 301 -5.41 -6.16 -1.51
CA LEU A 301 -3.98 -6.45 -1.64
C LEU A 301 -3.60 -7.85 -1.11
N ALA A 302 -4.33 -8.38 -0.12
CA ALA A 302 -4.19 -9.77 0.32
C ALA A 302 -4.58 -10.76 -0.78
N SER A 303 -5.44 -10.36 -1.72
CA SER A 303 -5.82 -11.17 -2.89
C SER A 303 -4.93 -10.97 -4.12
N SER A 304 -3.93 -10.07 -4.04
CA SER A 304 -3.07 -9.68 -5.16
C SER A 304 -2.35 -10.85 -5.79
N LYS A 305 -1.99 -10.77 -7.09
CA LYS A 305 -1.17 -11.79 -7.76
C LYS A 305 0.27 -11.89 -7.24
N LEU A 306 0.78 -10.86 -6.57
CA LEU A 306 2.16 -10.78 -6.10
C LEU A 306 2.30 -11.35 -4.68
N ASP A 307 3.14 -12.38 -4.52
CA ASP A 307 3.38 -13.04 -3.23
C ASP A 307 3.75 -12.08 -2.11
N ARG A 308 4.64 -11.12 -2.39
CA ARG A 308 5.10 -10.13 -1.40
C ARG A 308 3.96 -9.27 -0.86
N LEU A 309 3.03 -8.85 -1.71
CA LEU A 309 1.87 -8.08 -1.29
C LEU A 309 0.92 -8.93 -0.44
N ARG A 310 0.65 -10.17 -0.85
CA ARG A 310 -0.21 -11.08 -0.09
C ARG A 310 0.36 -11.36 1.31
N LEU A 311 1.67 -11.61 1.39
CA LEU A 311 2.35 -11.87 2.66
C LEU A 311 2.30 -10.66 3.59
N GLU A 312 2.60 -9.46 3.07
CA GLU A 312 2.56 -8.24 3.87
C GLU A 312 1.13 -7.92 4.33
N ALA A 313 0.14 -8.01 3.43
CA ALA A 313 -1.25 -7.79 3.77
C ALA A 313 -1.78 -8.82 4.78
N LYS A 314 -1.42 -10.11 4.65
CA LYS A 314 -1.74 -11.14 5.65
C LYS A 314 -1.20 -10.78 7.03
N LYS A 315 0.07 -10.35 7.13
CA LYS A 315 0.66 -9.91 8.41
C LYS A 315 -0.14 -8.76 9.02
N THR A 316 -0.53 -7.79 8.20
CA THR A 316 -1.37 -6.66 8.64
C THR A 316 -2.74 -7.15 9.13
N LEU A 317 -3.44 -8.02 8.39
CA LEU A 317 -4.71 -8.60 8.84
C LEU A 317 -4.58 -9.34 10.19
N LEU A 318 -3.52 -10.11 10.39
CA LEU A 318 -3.25 -10.78 11.67
C LEU A 318 -3.00 -9.78 12.81
N LEU A 319 -2.26 -8.70 12.54
CA LEU A 319 -2.02 -7.65 13.52
C LEU A 319 -3.31 -6.94 13.92
N ILE A 320 -4.13 -6.55 12.93
CA ILE A 320 -5.43 -5.89 13.17
C ILE A 320 -6.31 -6.80 14.02
N SER A 321 -6.40 -8.09 13.68
CA SER A 321 -7.23 -9.04 14.43
C SER A 321 -6.71 -9.27 15.86
N ARG A 322 -5.39 -9.30 16.07
CA ARG A 322 -4.78 -9.45 17.39
C ARG A 322 -4.98 -8.22 18.28
N SER A 323 -5.07 -7.03 17.69
CA SER A 323 -5.19 -5.76 18.44
C SER A 323 -6.44 -5.70 19.32
N GLY A 324 -7.52 -6.41 18.95
CA GLY A 324 -8.80 -6.42 19.65
C GLY A 324 -9.57 -5.08 19.63
N LYS A 325 -9.06 -4.05 18.96
CA LYS A 325 -9.65 -2.70 18.92
C LYS A 325 -10.84 -2.57 17.98
N VAL A 326 -10.98 -3.50 17.05
CA VAL A 326 -12.14 -3.61 16.17
C VAL A 326 -12.80 -4.96 16.45
N PRO A 327 -13.70 -5.06 17.44
CA PRO A 327 -14.23 -6.33 17.92
C PRO A 327 -14.92 -7.17 16.85
N ARG A 328 -15.53 -6.52 15.84
CA ARG A 328 -16.14 -7.20 14.68
C ARG A 328 -15.14 -7.92 13.78
N PHE A 329 -13.84 -7.68 13.94
CA PHE A 329 -12.79 -8.30 13.12
C PHE A 329 -11.98 -9.32 13.91
N CYS A 330 -12.46 -10.57 13.91
CA CYS A 330 -11.84 -11.69 14.63
C CYS A 330 -11.57 -12.86 13.68
N VAL A 331 -10.51 -12.75 12.89
CA VAL A 331 -10.12 -13.76 11.88
C VAL A 331 -8.76 -14.40 12.15
N TYR A 332 -8.09 -14.04 13.25
CA TYR A 332 -6.73 -14.49 13.57
C TYR A 332 -6.55 -16.01 13.44
N ASN A 333 -7.37 -16.78 14.17
CA ASN A 333 -7.28 -18.24 14.20
C ASN A 333 -7.59 -18.89 12.84
N GLN A 334 -8.40 -18.22 12.01
CA GLN A 334 -8.73 -18.70 10.67
C GLN A 334 -7.58 -18.42 9.70
N LEU A 335 -6.96 -17.24 9.80
CA LEU A 335 -6.01 -16.74 8.81
C LEU A 335 -4.55 -17.15 9.10
N GLU A 336 -4.14 -17.24 10.36
CA GLU A 336 -2.76 -17.54 10.77
C GLU A 336 -2.21 -18.82 10.12
N PRO A 337 -2.90 -19.97 10.15
CA PRO A 337 -2.35 -21.22 9.62
C PRO A 337 -2.32 -21.29 8.08
N LEU A 338 -3.01 -20.39 7.37
CA LEU A 338 -3.23 -20.53 5.92
C LEU A 338 -2.03 -20.05 5.10
N SER A 339 -1.65 -20.81 4.08
CA SER A 339 -0.73 -20.30 3.06
C SER A 339 -1.42 -19.20 2.23
N THR A 340 -0.70 -18.11 1.93
CA THR A 340 -1.21 -17.01 1.09
C THR A 340 -1.49 -17.40 -0.36
N SER A 341 -1.08 -18.61 -0.76
CA SER A 341 -1.36 -19.17 -2.09
C SER A 341 -2.48 -20.21 -2.07
N SER A 342 -3.05 -20.54 -0.90
CA SER A 342 -4.03 -21.62 -0.78
C SER A 342 -5.46 -21.21 -1.13
N LYS A 343 -6.25 -22.17 -1.64
CA LYS A 343 -7.70 -21.99 -1.88
C LYS A 343 -8.43 -21.46 -0.64
N VAL A 344 -8.15 -22.05 0.52
CA VAL A 344 -8.80 -21.69 1.79
C VAL A 344 -8.49 -20.25 2.19
N PHE A 345 -7.29 -19.74 1.87
CA PHE A 345 -6.96 -18.34 2.10
C PHE A 345 -7.81 -17.39 1.26
N PHE A 346 -7.92 -17.61 -0.06
CA PHE A 346 -8.80 -16.80 -0.92
C PHE A 346 -10.27 -16.89 -0.49
N ARG A 347 -10.74 -18.07 -0.10
CA ARG A 347 -12.08 -18.26 0.45
C ARG A 347 -12.29 -17.45 1.73
N CYS A 348 -11.34 -17.49 2.66
CA CYS A 348 -11.35 -16.71 3.89
C CYS A 348 -11.42 -15.20 3.60
N LEU A 349 -10.72 -14.69 2.59
CA LEU A 349 -10.77 -13.27 2.22
C LEU A 349 -12.16 -12.85 1.73
N LEU A 350 -12.80 -13.67 0.89
CA LEU A 350 -14.15 -13.42 0.40
C LEU A 350 -15.16 -13.42 1.55
N ASP A 351 -15.12 -14.43 2.41
CA ASP A 351 -16.01 -14.54 3.58
C ASP A 351 -15.82 -13.37 4.55
N THR A 352 -14.55 -12.99 4.78
CA THR A 352 -14.20 -11.83 5.61
C THR A 352 -14.77 -10.54 5.02
N HIS A 353 -14.62 -10.33 3.70
CA HIS A 353 -15.18 -9.15 3.05
C HIS A 353 -16.69 -9.13 3.16
N CYS A 354 -17.40 -10.22 2.86
CA CYS A 354 -18.85 -10.28 2.96
C CYS A 354 -19.36 -10.06 4.38
N SER A 355 -18.64 -10.54 5.39
CA SER A 355 -19.00 -10.33 6.80
C SER A 355 -18.81 -8.88 7.25
N LEU A 356 -17.79 -8.17 6.77
CA LEU A 356 -17.47 -6.81 7.20
C LEU A 356 -18.15 -5.74 6.34
N PHE A 357 -18.20 -6.00 5.03
CA PHE A 357 -18.65 -5.10 3.97
C PHE A 357 -19.59 -5.88 3.02
N PRO A 358 -20.86 -6.14 3.45
CA PRO A 358 -21.81 -6.90 2.66
C PRO A 358 -22.00 -6.29 1.26
N PRO A 359 -21.91 -7.07 0.17
CA PRO A 359 -21.97 -6.56 -1.20
C PRO A 359 -23.23 -5.75 -1.53
N GLN A 360 -24.33 -5.97 -0.82
CA GLN A 360 -25.59 -5.21 -0.95
C GLN A 360 -25.38 -3.71 -0.69
N ASN A 361 -24.49 -3.38 0.26
CA ASN A 361 -24.21 -2.01 0.69
C ASN A 361 -22.84 -1.51 0.20
N PHE A 362 -21.90 -2.43 -0.04
CA PHE A 362 -20.50 -2.16 -0.38
C PHE A 362 -20.12 -2.81 -1.72
N GLN A 363 -20.99 -2.65 -2.72
CA GLN A 363 -20.80 -3.26 -4.03
C GLN A 363 -19.52 -2.78 -4.70
N HIS A 364 -19.13 -1.53 -4.51
CA HIS A 364 -17.90 -0.97 -5.11
C HIS A 364 -16.65 -1.69 -4.57
N GLU A 365 -16.53 -1.80 -3.25
CA GLU A 365 -15.42 -2.47 -2.57
C GLU A 365 -15.35 -3.96 -2.96
N PHE A 366 -16.52 -4.62 -3.00
CA PHE A 366 -16.60 -6.01 -3.44
C PHE A 366 -16.17 -6.17 -4.90
N ASN A 367 -16.57 -5.23 -5.78
CA ASN A 367 -16.14 -5.23 -7.17
C ASN A 367 -14.62 -5.13 -7.30
N GLU A 368 -13.99 -4.24 -6.53
CA GLU A 368 -12.53 -4.08 -6.52
C GLU A 368 -11.82 -5.33 -6.01
N LEU A 369 -12.34 -5.99 -4.96
CA LEU A 369 -11.80 -7.26 -4.48
C LEU A 369 -11.88 -8.34 -5.56
N ILE A 370 -13.05 -8.53 -6.18
CA ILE A 370 -13.23 -9.54 -7.24
C ILE A 370 -12.36 -9.23 -8.46
N ALA A 371 -12.17 -7.96 -8.83
CA ALA A 371 -11.28 -7.58 -9.92
C ALA A 371 -9.83 -8.01 -9.66
N ASP A 372 -9.32 -7.84 -8.44
CA ASP A 372 -7.96 -8.27 -8.07
C ASP A 372 -7.84 -9.79 -7.89
N ILE A 373 -8.86 -10.47 -7.36
CA ILE A 373 -8.93 -11.95 -7.38
C ILE A 373 -8.94 -12.46 -8.82
N ALA A 374 -9.64 -11.79 -9.73
CA ALA A 374 -9.67 -12.19 -11.14
C ALA A 374 -8.30 -12.09 -11.79
N VAL A 375 -7.54 -11.02 -11.49
CA VAL A 375 -6.14 -10.87 -11.93
C VAL A 375 -5.26 -12.01 -11.40
N SER A 376 -5.45 -12.42 -10.14
CA SER A 376 -4.78 -13.61 -9.57
C SER A 376 -5.20 -14.91 -10.26
N ALA A 377 -6.48 -15.06 -10.59
CA ALA A 377 -7.05 -16.20 -11.31
C ALA A 377 -6.65 -16.30 -12.81
N GLU A 378 -5.93 -15.31 -13.34
CA GLU A 378 -5.49 -15.31 -14.75
C GLU A 378 -3.97 -15.20 -14.91
N THR A 379 -3.29 -14.32 -14.16
CA THR A 379 -1.87 -14.00 -14.40
C THR A 379 -0.89 -14.40 -13.30
N ALA A 380 -1.34 -15.00 -12.20
CA ALA A 380 -0.45 -15.40 -11.12
C ALA A 380 0.32 -16.70 -11.43
N THR A 381 1.04 -17.22 -10.44
CA THR A 381 1.62 -18.57 -10.50
C THR A 381 0.50 -19.61 -10.63
N GLU A 382 0.80 -20.77 -11.24
CA GLU A 382 -0.21 -21.81 -11.50
C GLU A 382 -0.97 -22.24 -10.23
N GLU A 383 -0.27 -22.43 -9.12
CA GLU A 383 -0.88 -22.75 -7.82
C GLU A 383 -1.91 -21.70 -7.38
N VAL A 384 -1.57 -20.42 -7.53
CA VAL A 384 -2.44 -19.31 -7.14
C VAL A 384 -3.62 -19.21 -8.10
N VAL A 385 -3.38 -19.34 -9.40
CA VAL A 385 -4.43 -19.35 -10.43
C VAL A 385 -5.46 -20.43 -10.14
N CYS A 386 -5.01 -21.65 -9.84
CA CYS A 386 -5.90 -22.75 -9.45
C CYS A 386 -6.64 -22.42 -8.14
N SER A 387 -5.90 -22.04 -7.10
CA SER A 387 -6.48 -21.77 -5.78
C SER A 387 -7.52 -20.65 -5.78
N SER A 388 -7.27 -19.54 -6.46
CA SER A 388 -8.22 -18.43 -6.53
C SER A 388 -9.46 -18.78 -7.36
N ARG A 389 -9.30 -19.54 -8.45
CA ARG A 389 -10.42 -20.06 -9.25
C ARG A 389 -11.31 -21.01 -8.44
N TYR A 390 -10.71 -21.97 -7.74
CA TYR A 390 -11.46 -22.90 -6.91
C TYR A 390 -12.17 -22.19 -5.75
N ALA A 391 -11.54 -21.16 -5.16
CA ALA A 391 -12.17 -20.36 -4.12
C ALA A 391 -13.39 -19.58 -4.64
N LEU A 392 -13.32 -19.02 -5.86
CA LEU A 392 -14.47 -18.36 -6.50
C LEU A 392 -15.60 -19.35 -6.80
N VAL A 393 -15.28 -20.54 -7.33
CA VAL A 393 -16.27 -21.60 -7.58
C VAL A 393 -16.96 -22.01 -6.27
N GLU A 394 -16.18 -22.29 -5.23
CA GLU A 394 -16.70 -22.63 -3.91
C GLU A 394 -17.56 -21.50 -3.35
N PHE A 395 -17.19 -20.25 -3.61
CA PHE A 395 -17.94 -19.08 -3.18
C PHE A 395 -19.26 -18.89 -3.91
N CYS A 396 -19.29 -19.05 -5.24
CA CYS A 396 -20.53 -18.98 -6.00
C CYS A 396 -21.49 -20.14 -5.67
N LEU A 397 -20.97 -21.32 -5.30
CA LEU A 397 -21.77 -22.49 -4.96
C LEU A 397 -22.23 -22.52 -3.49
N ALA A 398 -21.62 -21.73 -2.63
CA ALA A 398 -22.01 -21.63 -1.23
C ALA A 398 -23.42 -21.03 -1.13
N LYS A 399 -24.38 -21.85 -0.68
CA LYS A 399 -25.69 -21.38 -0.26
C LYS A 399 -25.55 -20.79 1.14
N ASP A 400 -26.01 -19.56 1.33
CA ASP A 400 -26.03 -18.94 2.65
C ASP A 400 -26.92 -19.75 3.59
N ASN A 401 -26.32 -20.61 4.42
CA ASN A 401 -26.99 -21.26 5.55
C ASN A 401 -27.26 -20.27 6.71
N VAL A 402 -26.90 -18.99 6.54
CA VAL A 402 -26.93 -17.95 7.58
C VAL A 402 -28.27 -17.19 7.61
N LEU A 403 -29.11 -17.32 6.58
CA LEU A 403 -30.49 -16.82 6.58
C LEU A 403 -31.46 -18.01 6.60
N ASN A 404 -31.45 -18.76 7.70
CA ASN A 404 -32.50 -19.74 8.04
C ASN A 404 -33.78 -19.02 8.50
N ASP A 405 -34.25 -18.02 7.76
CA ASP A 405 -35.62 -17.55 7.89
C ASP A 405 -36.41 -18.09 6.71
N VAL A 406 -37.26 -19.04 7.05
CA VAL A 406 -38.15 -19.77 6.16
C VAL A 406 -39.04 -18.73 5.47
N PHE A 407 -39.06 -18.71 4.12
CA PHE A 407 -39.93 -17.92 3.22
C PHE A 407 -39.36 -16.72 2.44
N ASP A 408 -38.05 -16.45 2.39
CA ASP A 408 -37.53 -15.43 1.46
C ASP A 408 -36.92 -16.03 0.17
N GLU A 409 -37.74 -16.16 -0.88
CA GLU A 409 -37.31 -16.48 -2.25
C GLU A 409 -36.39 -15.40 -2.86
N SER A 410 -36.10 -14.31 -2.14
CA SER A 410 -35.20 -13.24 -2.58
C SER A 410 -33.72 -13.45 -2.22
N ALA A 411 -33.33 -14.60 -1.65
CA ALA A 411 -31.94 -14.90 -1.27
C ALA A 411 -30.97 -14.71 -2.46
N VAL A 412 -30.30 -13.55 -2.49
CA VAL A 412 -29.37 -13.18 -3.55
C VAL A 412 -28.17 -14.11 -3.48
N ASN A 413 -28.02 -14.98 -4.48
CA ASN A 413 -26.91 -15.91 -4.55
C ASN A 413 -25.57 -15.16 -4.69
N ASN A 414 -24.51 -15.64 -4.02
CA ASN A 414 -23.14 -15.15 -4.11
C ASN A 414 -22.66 -15.01 -5.57
N GLU A 415 -23.09 -15.94 -6.42
CA GLU A 415 -22.92 -15.89 -7.87
C GLU A 415 -23.32 -14.53 -8.47
N SER A 416 -24.48 -13.96 -8.09
CA SER A 416 -24.98 -12.68 -8.60
C SER A 416 -23.98 -11.56 -8.38
N PHE A 417 -23.43 -11.47 -7.17
CA PHE A 417 -22.45 -10.44 -6.81
C PHE A 417 -21.15 -10.62 -7.58
N VAL A 418 -20.68 -11.86 -7.74
CA VAL A 418 -19.45 -12.16 -8.50
C VAL A 418 -19.63 -11.80 -9.98
N PHE A 419 -20.76 -12.16 -10.61
CA PHE A 419 -21.01 -11.83 -12.02
C PHE A 419 -21.12 -10.32 -12.22
N LYS A 420 -21.86 -9.60 -11.36
CA LYS A 420 -21.93 -8.13 -11.40
C LYS A 420 -20.54 -7.50 -11.26
N ALA A 421 -19.72 -8.02 -10.34
CA ALA A 421 -18.36 -7.55 -10.12
C ALA A 421 -17.44 -7.81 -11.32
N LEU A 422 -17.56 -8.97 -11.99
CA LEU A 422 -16.80 -9.26 -13.21
C LEU A 422 -17.22 -8.36 -14.37
N ILE A 423 -18.53 -8.10 -14.53
CA ILE A 423 -19.03 -7.14 -15.54
C ILE A 423 -18.49 -5.73 -15.27
N PHE A 424 -18.43 -5.33 -13.99
CA PHE A 424 -17.79 -4.08 -13.59
C PHE A 424 -16.29 -4.07 -13.97
N ALA A 425 -15.55 -5.13 -13.67
CA ALA A 425 -14.13 -5.25 -14.01
C ALA A 425 -13.91 -5.13 -15.53
N ILE A 426 -14.77 -5.74 -16.34
CA ILE A 426 -14.78 -5.62 -17.80
C ILE A 426 -14.95 -4.17 -18.24
N ASN A 427 -15.91 -3.47 -17.64
CA ASN A 427 -16.25 -2.07 -17.96
C ASN A 427 -15.33 -1.01 -17.34
N SER A 428 -14.39 -1.40 -16.47
CA SER A 428 -13.52 -0.46 -15.73
C SER A 428 -12.60 0.40 -16.62
N GLY A 429 -12.38 -0.01 -17.87
CA GLY A 429 -11.41 0.63 -18.77
C GLY A 429 -9.95 0.31 -18.43
N VAL A 430 -9.69 -0.42 -17.34
CA VAL A 430 -8.35 -0.87 -16.95
C VAL A 430 -8.06 -2.22 -17.61
N GLU A 431 -7.15 -2.23 -18.57
CA GLU A 431 -6.88 -3.39 -19.44
C GLU A 431 -6.66 -4.70 -18.68
N ARG A 432 -5.93 -4.67 -17.57
CA ARG A 432 -5.66 -5.87 -16.75
C ARG A 432 -6.95 -6.45 -16.16
N PHE A 433 -7.87 -5.59 -15.71
CA PHE A 433 -9.15 -6.03 -15.14
C PHE A 433 -10.09 -6.51 -16.24
N THR A 434 -10.07 -5.86 -17.40
CA THR A 434 -10.88 -6.28 -18.54
C THR A 434 -10.51 -7.68 -19.02
N ILE A 435 -9.23 -7.96 -19.26
CA ILE A 435 -8.79 -9.28 -19.74
C ILE A 435 -9.09 -10.36 -18.70
N SER A 436 -8.64 -10.15 -17.45
CA SER A 436 -8.82 -11.15 -16.40
C SER A 436 -10.30 -11.35 -16.05
N GLY A 437 -11.12 -10.30 -16.10
CA GLY A 437 -12.57 -10.39 -15.93
C GLY A 437 -13.24 -11.29 -16.97
N ILE A 438 -12.90 -11.13 -18.25
CA ILE A 438 -13.43 -11.98 -19.33
C ILE A 438 -12.97 -13.44 -19.16
N GLU A 439 -11.69 -13.68 -18.87
CA GLU A 439 -11.14 -15.03 -18.68
C GLU A 439 -11.79 -15.76 -17.49
N VAL A 440 -11.97 -15.07 -16.37
CA VAL A 440 -12.61 -15.66 -15.18
C VAL A 440 -14.09 -15.90 -15.42
N LEU A 441 -14.77 -15.02 -16.14
CA LEU A 441 -16.15 -15.22 -16.54
C LEU A 441 -16.31 -16.46 -17.44
N ALA A 442 -15.44 -16.60 -18.44
CA ALA A 442 -15.40 -17.77 -19.31
C ALA A 442 -15.16 -19.07 -18.51
N PHE A 443 -14.25 -19.02 -17.53
CA PHE A 443 -13.95 -20.13 -16.63
C PHE A 443 -15.17 -20.52 -15.78
N LEU A 444 -15.82 -19.56 -15.13
CA LEU A 444 -16.99 -19.83 -14.27
C LEU A 444 -18.17 -20.40 -15.09
N ILE A 445 -18.41 -19.86 -16.29
CA ILE A 445 -19.46 -20.36 -17.20
C ILE A 445 -19.13 -21.80 -17.63
N SER A 446 -17.89 -22.06 -18.05
CA SER A 446 -17.46 -23.42 -18.42
C SER A 446 -17.53 -24.41 -17.25
N GLY A 447 -17.36 -23.91 -16.02
CA GLY A 447 -17.53 -24.69 -14.79
C GLY A 447 -18.99 -24.91 -14.36
N GLY A 448 -19.96 -24.42 -15.13
CA GLY A 448 -21.39 -24.59 -14.85
C GLY A 448 -21.91 -23.72 -13.70
N ILE A 449 -21.19 -22.63 -13.36
CA ILE A 449 -21.57 -21.73 -12.27
C ILE A 449 -22.73 -20.80 -12.67
N LEU A 450 -22.93 -20.56 -13.97
CA LEU A 450 -24.01 -19.74 -14.50
C LEU A 450 -25.38 -20.43 -14.30
N HIS A 451 -26.21 -19.93 -13.38
CA HIS A 451 -27.48 -20.56 -12.99
C HIS A 451 -28.72 -19.98 -13.73
N GLN A 452 -29.92 -20.48 -13.42
CA GLN A 452 -31.21 -20.22 -14.09
C GLN A 452 -31.56 -18.73 -14.32
N GLN A 453 -30.99 -17.82 -13.52
CA GLN A 453 -31.15 -16.36 -13.65
C GLN A 453 -30.13 -15.69 -14.60
N ALA A 454 -29.37 -16.47 -15.37
CA ALA A 454 -28.31 -15.99 -16.27
C ALA A 454 -28.73 -14.85 -17.19
N LEU A 455 -30.00 -14.80 -17.61
CA LEU A 455 -30.55 -13.73 -18.42
C LEU A 455 -30.40 -12.34 -17.79
N LEU A 456 -30.53 -12.24 -16.46
CA LEU A 456 -30.38 -10.97 -15.75
C LEU A 456 -28.99 -10.36 -15.96
N TYR A 457 -27.99 -11.21 -16.16
CA TYR A 457 -26.60 -10.79 -16.37
C TYR A 457 -26.21 -10.80 -17.84
N PHE A 458 -26.90 -11.57 -18.70
CA PHE A 458 -26.50 -11.75 -20.08
C PHE A 458 -26.50 -10.45 -20.89
N THR A 459 -27.56 -9.64 -20.81
CA THR A 459 -27.61 -8.36 -21.51
C THR A 459 -26.48 -7.41 -21.07
N PRO A 460 -26.33 -7.06 -19.79
CA PRO A 460 -25.23 -6.18 -19.38
C PRO A 460 -23.84 -6.78 -19.63
N MET A 461 -23.69 -8.10 -19.52
CA MET A 461 -22.44 -8.80 -19.86
C MET A 461 -22.11 -8.70 -21.36
N SER A 462 -23.06 -9.03 -22.23
CA SER A 462 -22.86 -9.02 -23.68
C SER A 462 -22.57 -7.61 -24.19
N GLU A 463 -23.27 -6.59 -23.67
CA GLU A 463 -22.98 -5.19 -23.95
C GLU A 463 -21.57 -4.78 -23.50
N ALA A 464 -21.17 -5.16 -22.27
CA ALA A 464 -19.83 -4.88 -21.75
C ALA A 464 -18.73 -5.52 -22.61
N VAL A 465 -18.90 -6.80 -22.93
CA VAL A 465 -17.96 -7.58 -23.74
C VAL A 465 -17.88 -7.05 -25.16
N ASP A 466 -19.02 -6.77 -25.78
CA ASP A 466 -19.08 -6.22 -27.14
C ASP A 466 -18.40 -4.86 -27.19
N LYS A 467 -18.65 -3.98 -26.21
CA LYS A 467 -18.01 -2.67 -26.11
C LYS A 467 -16.48 -2.77 -26.04
N VAL A 468 -15.93 -3.67 -25.23
CA VAL A 468 -14.46 -3.77 -25.05
C VAL A 468 -13.76 -4.54 -26.16
N LEU A 469 -14.46 -5.45 -26.85
CA LEU A 469 -13.92 -6.22 -27.96
C LEU A 469 -14.09 -5.52 -29.31
N HIS A 470 -15.04 -4.60 -29.45
CA HIS A 470 -15.28 -3.87 -30.68
C HIS A 470 -13.99 -3.19 -31.16
N GLN A 471 -13.49 -3.62 -32.33
CA GLN A 471 -12.27 -3.11 -32.96
C GLN A 471 -11.00 -3.20 -32.07
N SER A 472 -11.02 -4.02 -31.02
CA SER A 472 -9.83 -4.21 -30.19
C SER A 472 -8.68 -4.77 -31.03
N LYS A 473 -7.50 -4.18 -30.87
CA LYS A 473 -6.25 -4.69 -31.48
C LYS A 473 -5.41 -5.50 -30.49
N ILE A 474 -5.88 -5.62 -29.24
CA ILE A 474 -5.14 -6.28 -28.17
C ILE A 474 -5.41 -7.77 -28.25
N PHE A 475 -4.42 -8.52 -28.76
CA PHE A 475 -4.53 -9.95 -29.02
C PHE A 475 -5.07 -10.74 -27.81
N LYS A 476 -4.52 -10.52 -26.61
CA LYS A 476 -4.95 -11.22 -25.38
C LYS A 476 -6.42 -10.99 -25.06
N LYS A 477 -6.92 -9.76 -25.24
CA LYS A 477 -8.33 -9.42 -25.02
C LYS A 477 -9.25 -10.16 -25.98
N ILE A 478 -8.88 -10.27 -27.25
CA ILE A 478 -9.65 -11.01 -28.26
C ILE A 478 -9.68 -12.50 -27.93
N VAL A 479 -8.53 -13.07 -27.53
CA VAL A 479 -8.45 -14.49 -27.11
C VAL A 479 -9.35 -14.77 -25.90
N ALA A 480 -9.33 -13.90 -24.89
CA ALA A 480 -10.23 -14.00 -23.74
C ALA A 480 -11.70 -13.99 -24.19
N GLY A 481 -12.06 -13.09 -25.12
CA GLY A 481 -13.40 -13.04 -25.71
C GLY A 481 -13.80 -14.32 -26.41
N ILE A 482 -12.90 -14.90 -27.23
CA ILE A 482 -13.14 -16.17 -27.93
C ILE A 482 -13.45 -17.30 -26.95
N LYS A 483 -12.68 -17.41 -25.85
CA LYS A 483 -12.93 -18.40 -24.81
C LYS A 483 -14.28 -18.19 -24.13
N LEU A 484 -14.67 -16.94 -23.87
CA LEU A 484 -15.99 -16.63 -23.31
C LEU A 484 -17.11 -17.05 -24.25
N PHE A 485 -16.99 -16.76 -25.55
CA PHE A 485 -17.97 -17.20 -26.53
C PHE A 485 -18.05 -18.74 -26.59
N GLY A 486 -16.91 -19.43 -26.57
CA GLY A 486 -16.85 -20.90 -26.47
C GLY A 486 -17.55 -21.43 -25.22
N ALA A 487 -17.28 -20.83 -24.05
CA ALA A 487 -17.91 -21.20 -22.79
C ALA A 487 -19.44 -21.09 -22.83
N LEU A 488 -19.98 -20.08 -23.53
CA LEU A 488 -21.43 -19.87 -23.68
C LEU A 488 -22.09 -20.91 -24.60
N LEU A 489 -21.34 -21.59 -25.46
CA LEU A 489 -21.84 -22.74 -26.20
C LEU A 489 -22.06 -23.97 -25.30
N ASP A 490 -21.41 -24.01 -24.13
CA ASP A 490 -21.51 -25.00 -23.04
C ASP A 490 -22.80 -24.99 -22.23
N VAL A 491 -23.60 -23.94 -22.43
CA VAL A 491 -24.73 -23.69 -21.56
C VAL A 491 -25.91 -24.53 -22.03
N ASP A 492 -25.98 -25.77 -21.54
CA ASP A 492 -26.99 -26.77 -21.94
C ASP A 492 -28.20 -26.85 -20.98
N ARG A 493 -28.30 -26.01 -19.93
CA ARG A 493 -29.37 -26.12 -18.90
C ARG A 493 -30.24 -24.88 -18.55
N LEU A 494 -30.45 -23.89 -19.43
CA LEU A 494 -31.11 -22.62 -19.09
C LEU A 494 -32.31 -22.30 -20.00
N VAL A 495 -33.26 -21.51 -19.49
CA VAL A 495 -34.56 -21.22 -20.13
C VAL A 495 -34.45 -20.37 -21.41
N ASP A 496 -33.29 -19.75 -21.69
CA ASP A 496 -33.12 -18.85 -22.85
C ASP A 496 -31.75 -19.00 -23.53
N GLN A 497 -31.28 -20.25 -23.63
CA GLN A 497 -30.03 -20.62 -24.29
C GLN A 497 -29.89 -20.10 -25.72
N ALA A 498 -30.99 -20.05 -26.46
CA ALA A 498 -30.97 -19.72 -27.87
C ALA A 498 -30.35 -18.32 -28.11
N ILE A 499 -30.63 -17.35 -27.24
CA ILE A 499 -30.10 -15.99 -27.36
C ILE A 499 -28.59 -15.98 -27.09
N MET A 500 -28.15 -16.61 -25.99
CA MET A 500 -26.73 -16.64 -25.63
C MET A 500 -25.89 -17.40 -26.65
N ARG A 501 -26.38 -18.56 -27.10
CA ARG A 501 -25.73 -19.38 -28.13
C ARG A 501 -25.70 -18.66 -29.47
N SER A 502 -26.80 -18.03 -29.89
CA SER A 502 -26.84 -17.24 -31.12
C SER A 502 -25.83 -16.09 -31.09
N TRP A 503 -25.73 -15.37 -29.97
CA TRP A 503 -24.72 -14.33 -29.80
C TRP A 503 -23.29 -14.88 -29.88
N ALA A 504 -23.00 -15.97 -29.16
CA ALA A 504 -21.70 -16.62 -29.16
C ALA A 504 -21.30 -17.12 -30.56
N ILE A 505 -22.19 -17.80 -31.28
CA ILE A 505 -21.97 -18.26 -32.67
C ILE A 505 -21.71 -17.07 -33.59
N ASN A 506 -22.50 -16.01 -33.49
CA ASN A 506 -22.31 -14.80 -34.28
C ASN A 506 -20.94 -14.16 -34.03
N ARG A 507 -20.49 -14.12 -32.78
CA ARG A 507 -19.19 -13.56 -32.42
C ARG A 507 -18.02 -14.46 -32.85
N LEU A 508 -18.10 -15.77 -32.65
CA LEU A 508 -17.08 -16.71 -33.10
C LEU A 508 -16.94 -16.72 -34.63
N THR A 509 -18.06 -16.77 -35.35
CA THR A 509 -18.07 -16.72 -36.82
C THR A 509 -17.52 -15.40 -37.37
N SER A 510 -17.79 -14.27 -36.70
CA SER A 510 -17.17 -12.99 -37.04
C SER A 510 -15.64 -12.99 -36.86
N ASN A 511 -15.09 -13.82 -35.97
CA ASN A 511 -13.64 -13.95 -35.78
C ASN A 511 -12.96 -14.88 -36.79
N LEU A 512 -13.71 -15.67 -37.58
CA LEU A 512 -13.18 -16.49 -38.66
C LEU A 512 -12.58 -15.66 -39.80
N ILE A 513 -13.04 -14.42 -39.97
CA ILE A 513 -12.52 -13.47 -40.97
C ILE A 513 -11.50 -12.49 -40.38
N HIS A 514 -11.00 -12.75 -39.16
CA HIS A 514 -10.03 -11.86 -38.53
C HIS A 514 -8.72 -11.81 -39.31
N ARG A 515 -8.10 -10.62 -39.40
CA ARG A 515 -6.80 -10.40 -40.07
C ARG A 515 -5.62 -11.19 -39.51
N TYR A 516 -5.78 -11.81 -38.34
CA TYR A 516 -4.70 -12.53 -37.65
C TYR A 516 -5.03 -14.03 -37.73
N PRO A 517 -4.23 -14.84 -38.44
CA PRO A 517 -4.49 -16.27 -38.62
C PRO A 517 -4.67 -17.03 -37.30
N LYS A 518 -3.92 -16.65 -36.26
CA LYS A 518 -4.02 -17.25 -34.92
C LYS A 518 -5.38 -17.00 -34.25
N ILE A 519 -6.00 -15.84 -34.46
CA ILE A 519 -7.36 -15.55 -33.95
C ILE A 519 -8.38 -16.42 -34.69
N ARG A 520 -8.23 -16.59 -36.01
CA ARG A 520 -9.09 -17.47 -36.80
C ARG A 520 -9.03 -18.90 -36.30
N ALA A 521 -7.81 -19.44 -36.10
CA ALA A 521 -7.61 -20.78 -35.60
C ALA A 521 -8.27 -21.00 -34.23
N LEU A 522 -8.10 -20.07 -33.28
CA LEU A 522 -8.74 -20.18 -31.95
C LEU A 522 -10.27 -20.14 -32.03
N ALA A 523 -10.85 -19.30 -32.89
CA ALA A 523 -12.30 -19.25 -33.06
C ALA A 523 -12.85 -20.55 -33.69
N VAL A 524 -12.10 -21.15 -34.62
CA VAL A 524 -12.41 -22.46 -35.20
C VAL A 524 -12.34 -23.54 -34.14
N ASP A 525 -11.31 -23.55 -33.30
CA ASP A 525 -11.14 -24.56 -32.26
C ASP A 525 -12.35 -24.54 -31.32
N GLU A 526 -12.75 -23.37 -30.80
CA GLU A 526 -13.94 -23.24 -29.95
C GLU A 526 -15.23 -23.68 -30.66
N LEU A 527 -15.44 -23.30 -31.93
CA LEU A 527 -16.59 -23.76 -32.70
C LEU A 527 -16.57 -25.28 -32.88
N PHE A 528 -15.42 -25.84 -33.27
CA PHE A 528 -15.27 -27.25 -33.58
C PHE A 528 -15.45 -28.11 -32.33
N PHE A 529 -14.77 -27.79 -31.23
CA PHE A 529 -14.83 -28.60 -30.01
C PHE A 529 -16.23 -28.67 -29.42
N ARG A 530 -17.04 -27.60 -29.51
CA ARG A 530 -18.37 -27.57 -28.89
C ARG A 530 -19.52 -27.87 -29.87
N THR A 531 -19.35 -27.66 -31.17
CA THR A 531 -20.44 -27.88 -32.17
C THR A 531 -20.16 -28.99 -33.19
N SER A 532 -18.93 -29.52 -33.22
CA SER A 532 -18.44 -30.45 -34.25
C SER A 532 -18.43 -29.90 -35.69
N LEU A 533 -18.68 -28.60 -35.88
CA LEU A 533 -18.71 -27.97 -37.21
C LEU A 533 -17.32 -27.46 -37.62
N GLY A 534 -17.01 -27.53 -38.92
CA GLY A 534 -15.72 -27.05 -39.48
C GLY A 534 -14.63 -28.11 -39.70
N ARG A 535 -14.97 -29.41 -39.56
CA ARG A 535 -14.05 -30.53 -39.79
C ARG A 535 -13.54 -30.56 -41.25
N GLY A 536 -12.22 -30.64 -41.43
CA GLY A 536 -11.59 -30.82 -42.76
C GLY A 536 -11.42 -29.53 -43.59
N VAL A 537 -11.74 -28.37 -43.04
CA VAL A 537 -11.49 -27.06 -43.67
C VAL A 537 -10.12 -26.53 -43.21
N ASP A 538 -9.29 -26.07 -44.14
CA ASP A 538 -8.03 -25.37 -43.81
C ASP A 538 -8.29 -23.88 -43.58
N TRP A 539 -8.35 -23.50 -42.31
CA TRP A 539 -8.69 -22.16 -41.85
C TRP A 539 -7.51 -21.17 -41.87
N LEU A 540 -6.31 -21.62 -42.23
CA LEU A 540 -5.12 -20.79 -42.30
C LEU A 540 -5.00 -20.09 -43.67
N HIS A 541 -5.66 -20.61 -44.71
CA HIS A 541 -5.65 -20.06 -46.06
C HIS A 541 -6.54 -18.81 -46.22
N GLU A 542 -6.01 -17.78 -46.88
CA GLU A 542 -6.62 -16.44 -47.00
C GLU A 542 -7.79 -16.36 -48.01
N LYS A 543 -7.90 -17.35 -48.91
CA LYS A 543 -9.02 -17.47 -49.84
C LYS A 543 -10.10 -18.32 -49.22
N LYS A 544 -11.23 -17.72 -48.83
CA LYS A 544 -12.62 -18.26 -48.90
C LYS A 544 -13.59 -17.50 -47.96
N LEU A 545 -13.68 -16.18 -48.09
CA LEU A 545 -14.72 -15.38 -47.41
C LEU A 545 -16.13 -15.96 -47.65
N ASN A 546 -16.39 -16.47 -48.85
CA ASN A 546 -17.66 -17.08 -49.24
C ASN A 546 -17.93 -18.41 -48.51
N ASP A 547 -16.93 -19.29 -48.35
CA ASP A 547 -17.13 -20.55 -47.60
C ASP A 547 -17.33 -20.27 -46.11
N MET A 548 -16.68 -19.24 -45.56
CA MET A 548 -16.89 -18.81 -44.18
C MET A 548 -18.30 -18.26 -43.95
N LEU A 549 -18.82 -17.48 -44.90
CA LEU A 549 -20.21 -16.99 -44.87
C LEU A 549 -21.22 -18.14 -45.02
N ALA A 550 -20.94 -19.13 -45.88
CA ALA A 550 -21.78 -20.32 -46.02
C ALA A 550 -21.80 -21.19 -44.75
N ILE A 551 -20.66 -21.37 -44.09
CA ILE A 551 -20.57 -22.09 -42.81
C ILE A 551 -21.29 -21.33 -41.71
N ARG A 552 -21.14 -20.00 -41.65
CA ARG A 552 -21.88 -19.14 -40.72
C ARG A 552 -23.39 -19.26 -40.93
N GLN A 553 -23.85 -19.26 -42.18
CA GLN A 553 -25.26 -19.41 -42.50
C GLN A 553 -25.78 -20.80 -42.08
N CYS A 554 -25.03 -21.87 -42.34
CA CYS A 554 -25.39 -23.23 -41.92
C CYS A 554 -25.43 -23.39 -40.38
N LEU A 555 -24.50 -22.74 -39.66
CA LEU A 555 -24.47 -22.68 -38.20
C LEU A 555 -25.71 -21.99 -37.63
N LEU A 556 -26.15 -20.88 -38.24
CA LEU A 556 -27.33 -20.15 -37.80
C LEU A 556 -28.62 -20.91 -38.14
N GLU A 557 -28.70 -21.56 -39.30
CA GLU A 557 -29.89 -22.29 -39.77
C GLU A 557 -30.14 -23.62 -39.04
N LYS A 558 -29.09 -24.36 -38.67
CA LYS A 558 -29.24 -25.62 -37.90
C LYS A 558 -29.74 -25.39 -36.47
N HIS A 559 -29.70 -24.14 -35.98
CA HIS A 559 -30.00 -23.81 -34.59
C HIS A 559 -31.22 -22.88 -34.42
N THR A 560 -31.86 -22.44 -35.51
CA THR A 560 -33.18 -21.79 -35.48
C THR A 560 -34.36 -22.77 -35.58
N VAL A 561 -34.11 -24.06 -35.83
CA VAL A 561 -35.14 -25.11 -36.03
C VAL A 561 -35.17 -26.14 -34.88
N GLY A 562 -34.74 -25.75 -33.68
CA GLY A 562 -34.78 -26.59 -32.48
C GLY A 562 -35.89 -26.17 -31.52
#